data_AF-A0A9P7KCD7-F1
#
_entry.id   AF-A0A9P7KCD7-F1
#
_cell.length_a   1.000
_cell.length_b   1.000
_cell.length_c   1.000
_cell.angle_alpha   90.00
_cell.angle_beta   90.00
_cell.angle_gamma   90.00
#
_symmetry.space_group_name_H-M   'P 1'
#
loop_
_entity.id
_entity.type
_entity.pdbx_description
1 polymer ?
#
loop_
_entity_poly.entity_id
_entity_poly.type
_entity_poly.pdbx_seq_one_letter_code
_entity_poly.pdbx_strand_id
1 'polypeptide(L)'
;MTLTCTLRAGTKKRVHILIEPPLRGYEDVKPRLLEMKAIAQEKLGMIKAPVITSFRLPSEALFSGILTGALFYLYLSPQDGNSPLYEPARFANDALGPNAVTYALYSLGVIHVLESFYTFKLCRRHKTGLLTGAAYVLSTIPFGFPIWKDLRKRIQAARIDSVMKVE
;
A
#
# COMPACT_ATOMS: atom_id res chain seq x y z
N MET A 1 5.59 24.58 -7.95
CA MET A 1 4.94 25.80 -7.42
C MET A 1 6.01 26.79 -6.97
N THR A 2 5.92 28.07 -7.31
CA THR A 2 6.94 29.07 -6.92
C THR A 2 6.34 30.03 -5.90
N LEU A 3 6.97 30.13 -4.72
CA LEU A 3 6.58 31.05 -3.65
C LEU A 3 7.60 32.19 -3.55
N THR A 4 7.13 33.37 -3.14
CA THR A 4 8.01 34.48 -2.78
C THR A 4 7.88 34.72 -1.28
N CYS A 5 8.99 34.63 -0.54
CA CYS A 5 9.03 34.91 0.89
C CYS A 5 9.80 36.20 1.18
N THR A 6 9.28 37.00 2.10
CA THR A 6 9.98 38.18 2.64
C THR A 6 10.74 37.75 3.88
N LEU A 7 12.07 37.90 3.86
CA LEU A 7 12.93 37.57 4.99
C LEU A 7 12.91 38.69 6.04
N ARG A 8 13.37 38.40 7.27
CA ARG A 8 13.46 39.41 8.34
C ARG A 8 14.26 40.65 7.97
N ALA A 9 15.22 40.51 7.05
CA ALA A 9 16.03 41.62 6.53
C ALA A 9 15.29 42.46 5.44
N GLY A 10 14.01 42.22 5.18
CA GLY A 10 13.22 42.90 4.15
C GLY A 10 13.48 42.39 2.72
N THR A 11 14.47 41.52 2.52
CA THR A 11 14.80 40.93 1.21
C THR A 11 13.79 39.87 0.78
N LYS A 12 13.40 39.90 -0.50
CA LYS A 12 12.50 38.91 -1.10
C LYS A 12 13.30 37.75 -1.68
N LYS A 13 12.94 36.51 -1.32
CA LYS A 13 13.53 35.27 -1.86
C LYS A 13 12.47 34.47 -2.60
N ARG A 14 12.77 34.02 -3.82
CA ARG A 14 11.91 33.08 -4.55
C ARG A 14 12.32 31.66 -4.20
N VAL A 15 11.34 30.81 -3.87
CA VAL A 15 11.54 29.40 -3.55
C VAL A 15 10.67 28.58 -4.49
N HIS A 16 11.28 27.61 -5.17
CA HIS A 16 10.55 26.66 -5.98
C HIS A 16 10.30 25.39 -5.18
N ILE A 17 9.03 25.00 -5.08
CA ILE A 17 8.58 23.79 -4.39
C ILE A 17 8.09 22.79 -5.44
N LEU A 18 8.77 21.65 -5.50
CA LEU A 18 8.43 20.52 -6.33
C LEU A 18 7.21 19.79 -5.77
N ILE A 19 6.29 19.38 -6.66
CA ILE A 19 5.11 18.59 -6.30
C ILE A 19 5.33 17.15 -6.81
N GLU A 20 5.54 16.20 -5.89
CA GLU A 20 5.83 14.79 -6.22
C GLU A 20 4.84 13.79 -5.61
N PRO A 21 3.97 13.12 -6.37
CA PRO A 21 4.03 12.99 -7.83
C PRO A 21 3.51 14.23 -8.56
N PRO A 22 3.85 14.37 -9.87
CA PRO A 22 3.26 15.39 -10.72
C PRO A 22 1.74 15.31 -10.70
N LEU A 23 1.08 16.46 -10.73
CA LEU A 23 -0.37 16.56 -10.82
C LEU A 23 -0.82 15.96 -12.16
N ARG A 24 -1.82 15.07 -12.16
CA ARG A 24 -2.36 14.49 -13.40
C ARG A 24 -3.41 15.38 -14.03
N GLY A 25 -4.08 16.19 -13.23
CA GLY A 25 -5.08 17.15 -13.68
C GLY A 25 -5.35 18.23 -12.63
N TYR A 26 -6.24 19.16 -12.99
CA TYR A 26 -6.64 20.26 -12.12
C TYR A 26 -7.28 19.78 -10.80
N GLU A 27 -8.06 18.69 -10.86
CA GLU A 27 -8.73 18.10 -9.70
C GLU A 27 -7.75 17.63 -8.60
N ASP A 28 -6.51 17.29 -8.99
CA ASP A 28 -5.48 16.87 -8.04
C ASP A 28 -4.87 18.04 -7.26
N VAL A 29 -5.01 19.28 -7.74
CA VAL A 29 -4.36 20.46 -7.16
C VAL A 29 -4.78 20.64 -5.69
N LYS A 30 -6.09 20.67 -5.43
CA LYS A 30 -6.65 20.90 -4.10
C LYS A 30 -6.22 19.82 -3.08
N PRO A 31 -6.47 18.51 -3.30
CA PRO A 31 -6.06 17.50 -2.33
C PRO A 31 -4.55 17.49 -2.12
N ARG A 32 -3.77 17.81 -3.16
CA ARG A 32 -2.32 17.85 -3.06
C ARG A 32 -1.81 19.01 -2.21
N LEU A 33 -2.37 20.20 -2.35
CA LEU A 33 -2.01 21.34 -1.51
C LEU A 33 -2.40 21.10 -0.05
N LEU A 34 -3.55 20.47 0.21
CA LEU A 34 -3.97 20.09 1.56
C LEU A 34 -3.00 19.08 2.19
N GLU A 35 -2.55 18.08 1.43
CA GLU A 35 -1.55 17.13 1.89
C GLU A 35 -0.20 17.82 2.21
N MET A 36 0.26 18.72 1.35
CA MET A 36 1.49 19.48 1.59
C MET A 36 1.40 20.34 2.85
N LYS A 37 0.26 21.01 3.06
CA LYS A 37 -0.04 21.74 4.31
C LYS A 37 0.00 20.82 5.52
N ALA A 38 -0.65 19.66 5.45
CA ALA A 38 -0.67 18.68 6.53
C ALA A 38 0.74 18.21 6.91
N ILE A 39 1.57 17.85 5.91
CA ILE A 39 2.93 17.40 6.14
C ILE A 39 3.78 18.51 6.76
N ALA A 40 3.61 19.76 6.31
CA ALA A 40 4.32 20.90 6.89
C ALA A 40 3.92 21.13 8.34
N GLN A 41 2.63 21.14 8.66
CA GLN A 41 2.12 21.30 10.02
C GLN A 41 2.54 20.15 10.95
N GLU A 42 2.54 18.90 10.45
CA GLU A 42 3.02 17.73 11.20
C GLU A 42 4.51 17.88 11.54
N LYS A 43 5.33 18.29 10.57
CA LYS A 43 6.77 18.49 10.77
C LYS A 43 7.10 19.68 11.67
N LEU A 44 6.26 20.71 11.67
CA LEU A 44 6.39 21.85 12.59
C LEU A 44 5.85 21.54 13.99
N GLY A 45 5.31 20.33 14.22
CA GLY A 45 4.74 19.93 15.52
C GLY A 45 3.38 20.57 15.83
N MET A 46 2.74 21.20 14.84
CA MET A 46 1.43 21.85 15.00
C MET A 46 0.29 20.83 15.07
N ILE A 47 0.47 19.65 14.46
CA ILE A 47 -0.50 18.55 14.49
C ILE A 47 0.20 17.22 14.79
N LYS A 48 -0.50 16.30 15.48
CA LYS A 48 0.00 14.94 15.74
C LYS A 48 -0.16 14.06 14.49
N ALA A 49 0.81 13.17 14.26
CA ALA A 49 0.72 12.18 13.20
C ALA A 49 -0.54 11.29 13.39
N PRO A 50 -1.31 11.01 12.32
CA PRO A 50 -2.53 10.23 12.45
C PRO A 50 -2.21 8.79 12.82
N VAL A 51 -3.02 8.25 13.75
CA VAL A 51 -2.93 6.86 14.20
C VAL A 51 -4.05 6.09 13.53
N ILE A 52 -3.71 5.03 12.79
CA ILE A 52 -4.71 4.12 12.22
C ILE A 52 -5.01 3.04 13.26
N THR A 53 -6.20 3.09 13.86
CA THR A 53 -6.60 2.18 14.94
C THR A 53 -7.36 0.94 14.46
N SER A 54 -8.02 1.01 13.30
CA SER A 54 -8.84 -0.08 12.77
C SER A 54 -8.21 -0.77 11.57
N PHE A 55 -8.45 -2.06 11.44
CA PHE A 55 -8.15 -2.84 10.24
C PHE A 55 -9.34 -2.81 9.27
N ARG A 56 -9.05 -2.77 7.97
CA ARG A 56 -10.04 -2.92 6.91
C ARG A 56 -9.41 -3.72 5.77
N LEU A 57 -10.13 -4.73 5.29
CA LEU A 57 -9.75 -5.45 4.09
C LEU A 57 -10.33 -4.71 2.86
N PRO A 58 -9.49 -4.25 1.91
CA PRO A 58 -9.99 -3.62 0.69
C PRO A 58 -10.61 -4.67 -0.24
N SER A 59 -11.65 -4.30 -0.98
CA SER A 59 -12.31 -5.19 -1.96
C SER A 59 -11.35 -5.72 -3.01
N GLU A 60 -10.36 -4.91 -3.40
CA GLU A 60 -9.32 -5.27 -4.36
C GLU A 60 -8.40 -6.38 -3.83
N ALA A 61 -8.34 -6.62 -2.51
CA ALA A 61 -7.62 -7.75 -1.95
C ALA A 61 -8.24 -9.09 -2.35
N LEU A 62 -9.57 -9.16 -2.57
CA LEU A 62 -10.23 -10.41 -2.93
C LEU A 62 -9.72 -10.97 -4.25
N PHE A 63 -9.57 -10.12 -5.27
CA PHE A 63 -9.03 -10.52 -6.56
C PHE A 63 -7.59 -11.04 -6.43
N SER A 64 -6.74 -10.33 -5.69
CA SER A 64 -5.36 -10.75 -5.43
C SER A 64 -5.30 -12.08 -4.64
N GLY A 65 -6.20 -12.27 -3.68
CA GLY A 65 -6.33 -13.49 -2.91
C GLY A 65 -6.80 -14.67 -3.76
N ILE A 66 -7.72 -14.46 -4.71
CA ILE A 66 -8.15 -15.48 -5.68
C ILE A 66 -6.98 -15.91 -6.55
N LEU A 67 -6.18 -14.97 -7.07
CA LEU A 67 -5.01 -15.29 -7.89
C LEU A 67 -3.94 -16.06 -7.09
N THR A 68 -3.67 -15.61 -5.87
CA THR A 68 -2.74 -16.29 -4.97
C THR A 68 -3.23 -17.70 -4.65
N GLY A 69 -4.52 -17.84 -4.31
CA GLY A 69 -5.16 -19.13 -4.05
C GLY A 69 -5.14 -20.06 -5.26
N ALA A 70 -5.38 -19.55 -6.46
CA ALA A 70 -5.26 -20.31 -7.70
C ALA A 70 -3.85 -20.84 -7.91
N LEU A 71 -2.82 -20.02 -7.66
CA LEU A 71 -1.43 -20.45 -7.78
C LEU A 71 -1.06 -21.53 -6.75
N PHE A 72 -1.53 -21.40 -5.50
CA PHE A 72 -1.39 -22.44 -4.49
C PHE A 72 -2.11 -23.74 -4.88
N TYR A 73 -3.31 -23.64 -5.43
CA TYR A 73 -4.05 -24.79 -5.94
C TYR A 73 -3.28 -25.49 -7.07
N LEU A 74 -2.73 -24.75 -8.03
CA LEU A 74 -1.92 -25.32 -9.12
C LEU A 74 -0.65 -26.03 -8.60
N TYR A 75 -0.03 -25.49 -7.54
CA TYR A 75 1.18 -26.04 -6.95
C TYR A 75 0.92 -27.28 -6.07
N LEU A 76 -0.15 -27.28 -5.28
CA LEU A 76 -0.47 -28.34 -4.32
C LEU A 76 -1.32 -29.48 -4.92
N SER A 77 -1.89 -29.30 -6.11
CA SER A 77 -2.71 -30.33 -6.74
C SER A 77 -1.89 -31.57 -7.10
N PRO A 78 -2.29 -32.78 -6.66
CA PRO A 78 -1.61 -34.01 -7.02
C PRO A 78 -1.71 -34.27 -8.53
N GLN A 79 -0.58 -34.50 -9.19
CA GLN A 79 -0.55 -34.80 -10.62
C GLN A 79 -1.07 -36.21 -10.91
N ASP A 80 -0.83 -37.16 -10.00
CA ASP A 80 -1.22 -38.57 -10.15
C ASP A 80 -2.64 -38.87 -9.63
N GLY A 81 -3.41 -37.85 -9.21
CA GLY A 81 -4.71 -38.05 -8.57
C GLY A 81 -5.86 -38.25 -9.57
N ASN A 82 -6.66 -39.30 -9.43
CA ASN A 82 -7.81 -39.58 -10.32
C ASN A 82 -9.04 -38.66 -10.15
N SER A 83 -8.96 -37.63 -9.30
CA SER A 83 -10.10 -36.72 -9.07
C SER A 83 -10.27 -35.73 -10.22
N PRO A 84 -11.51 -35.49 -10.70
CA PRO A 84 -11.81 -34.43 -11.68
C PRO A 84 -11.46 -33.03 -11.18
N LEU A 85 -11.39 -32.83 -9.86
CA LEU A 85 -11.02 -31.56 -9.25
C LEU A 85 -9.57 -31.14 -9.52
N TYR A 86 -8.70 -32.06 -9.97
CA TYR A 86 -7.30 -31.76 -10.28
C TYR A 86 -7.03 -31.65 -11.78
N GLU A 87 -8.03 -31.93 -12.65
CA GLU A 87 -7.88 -31.81 -14.10
C GLU A 87 -7.42 -30.41 -14.55
N PRO A 88 -8.01 -29.30 -14.04
CA PRO A 88 -7.56 -27.97 -14.43
C PRO A 88 -6.09 -27.72 -14.05
N ALA A 89 -5.65 -28.25 -12.91
CA ALA A 89 -4.27 -28.10 -12.46
C ALA A 89 -3.29 -28.93 -13.30
N ARG A 90 -3.65 -30.16 -13.67
CA ARG A 90 -2.85 -31.00 -14.58
C ARG A 90 -2.67 -30.33 -15.92
N PHE A 91 -3.78 -29.94 -16.54
CA PHE A 91 -3.75 -29.27 -17.84
C PHE A 91 -2.87 -28.01 -17.82
N ALA A 92 -2.98 -27.20 -16.77
CA ALA A 92 -2.14 -26.01 -16.62
C ALA A 92 -0.66 -26.34 -16.41
N ASN A 93 -0.32 -27.35 -15.60
CA ASN A 93 1.07 -27.77 -15.38
C ASN A 93 1.69 -28.38 -16.65
N ASP A 94 0.93 -29.16 -17.41
CA ASP A 94 1.36 -29.72 -18.70
C ASP A 94 1.63 -28.61 -19.73
N ALA A 95 0.77 -27.59 -19.78
CA ALA A 95 0.90 -26.48 -20.72
C ALA A 95 2.04 -25.51 -20.35
N LEU A 96 2.25 -25.24 -19.05
CA LEU A 96 3.25 -24.28 -18.57
C LEU A 96 4.64 -24.90 -18.37
N GLY A 97 4.71 -26.23 -18.25
CA GLY A 97 5.92 -26.97 -17.96
C GLY A 97 6.18 -27.16 -16.46
N PRO A 98 7.05 -28.13 -16.10
CA PRO A 98 7.11 -28.74 -14.76
C PRO A 98 7.55 -27.78 -13.64
N ASN A 99 8.28 -26.71 -13.96
CA ASN A 99 8.84 -25.80 -12.97
C ASN A 99 8.21 -24.40 -12.97
N ALA A 100 7.35 -24.09 -13.94
CA ALA A 100 6.82 -22.74 -14.11
C ALA A 100 5.97 -22.30 -12.90
N VAL A 101 5.05 -23.16 -12.45
CA VAL A 101 4.19 -22.91 -11.28
C VAL A 101 5.03 -22.74 -10.02
N THR A 102 6.05 -23.59 -9.83
CA THR A 102 6.98 -23.53 -8.69
C THR A 102 7.74 -22.20 -8.66
N TYR A 103 8.34 -21.79 -9.79
CA TYR A 103 9.05 -20.51 -9.87
C TYR A 103 8.12 -19.32 -9.67
N ALA A 104 6.90 -19.37 -10.20
CA ALA A 104 5.91 -18.33 -9.98
C ALA A 104 5.53 -18.22 -8.49
N LEU A 105 5.31 -19.34 -7.81
CA LEU A 105 4.96 -19.36 -6.38
C LEU A 105 6.10 -18.82 -5.50
N TYR A 106 7.34 -19.23 -5.76
CA TYR A 106 8.50 -18.70 -5.03
C TYR A 106 8.71 -17.21 -5.29
N SER A 107 8.57 -16.76 -6.54
CA SER A 107 8.67 -15.34 -6.88
C SER A 107 7.59 -14.53 -6.15
N LEU A 108 6.35 -15.02 -6.15
CA LEU A 108 5.23 -14.40 -5.41
C LEU A 108 5.53 -14.34 -3.91
N GLY A 109 6.04 -15.43 -3.34
CA GLY A 109 6.42 -15.50 -1.93
C GLY A 109 7.46 -14.45 -1.56
N VAL A 110 8.53 -14.30 -2.37
CA VAL A 110 9.55 -13.27 -2.16
C VAL A 110 8.94 -11.87 -2.21
N ILE A 111 8.10 -11.59 -3.20
CA ILE A 111 7.40 -10.30 -3.32
C ILE A 111 6.55 -10.04 -2.07
N HIS A 112 5.71 -10.99 -1.66
CA HIS A 112 4.82 -10.82 -0.51
C HIS A 112 5.58 -10.66 0.81
N VAL A 113 6.75 -11.29 0.97
CA VAL A 113 7.64 -11.07 2.11
C VAL A 113 8.16 -9.62 2.12
N LEU A 114 8.66 -9.12 0.98
CA LEU A 114 9.12 -7.73 0.87
C LEU A 114 7.98 -6.74 1.13
N GLU A 115 6.78 -7.02 0.61
CA GLU A 115 5.59 -6.21 0.87
C GLU A 115 5.17 -6.24 2.34
N SER A 116 5.30 -7.39 3.01
CA SER A 116 5.01 -7.53 4.43
C SER A 116 5.99 -6.73 5.29
N PHE A 117 7.28 -6.74 4.94
CA PHE A 117 8.27 -5.86 5.59
C PHE A 117 7.97 -4.38 5.35
N TYR A 118 7.57 -4.02 4.13
CA TYR A 118 7.15 -2.66 3.80
C TYR A 118 5.92 -2.25 4.64
N THR A 119 4.92 -3.13 4.75
CA THR A 119 3.70 -2.93 5.56
C THR A 119 4.04 -2.78 7.03
N PHE A 120 4.92 -3.62 7.58
CA PHE A 120 5.38 -3.55 8.96
C PHE A 120 6.07 -2.22 9.26
N LYS A 121 6.99 -1.79 8.38
CA LYS A 121 7.64 -0.48 8.49
C LYS A 121 6.62 0.66 8.48
N LEU A 122 5.59 0.56 7.64
CA LEU A 122 4.52 1.57 7.54
C LEU A 122 3.66 1.62 8.82
N CYS A 123 3.31 0.46 9.37
CA CYS A 123 2.56 0.31 10.62
C CYS A 123 3.34 0.88 11.81
N ARG A 124 4.63 0.55 11.92
CA ARG A 124 5.52 1.09 12.97
C ARG A 124 5.63 2.61 12.89
N ARG A 125 5.74 3.16 11.67
CA ARG A 125 5.82 4.61 11.46
C ARG A 125 4.55 5.36 11.92
N HIS A 126 3.38 4.76 11.79
CA HIS A 126 2.09 5.39 12.12
C HIS A 126 1.45 4.84 13.39
N LYS A 127 2.22 4.14 14.23
CA LYS A 127 1.83 3.65 15.56
C LYS A 127 0.46 2.95 15.57
N THR A 128 0.18 2.10 14.59
CA THR A 128 -1.16 1.50 14.38
C THR A 128 -1.65 0.57 15.50
N GLY A 129 -0.82 0.31 16.52
CA GLY A 129 -1.09 -0.66 17.57
C GLY A 129 -0.69 -2.08 17.14
N LEU A 130 -0.47 -2.97 18.12
CA LEU A 130 0.08 -4.30 17.87
C LEU A 130 -0.92 -5.19 17.09
N LEU A 131 -2.18 -5.22 17.51
CA LEU A 131 -3.22 -6.03 16.87
C LEU A 131 -3.49 -5.58 15.43
N THR A 132 -3.74 -4.29 15.22
CA THR A 132 -4.03 -3.75 13.89
C THR A 132 -2.80 -3.83 12.97
N GLY A 133 -1.60 -3.58 13.50
CA GLY A 133 -0.36 -3.77 12.76
C GLY A 133 -0.14 -5.21 12.34
N ALA A 134 -0.37 -6.17 13.24
CA ALA A 134 -0.30 -7.60 12.92
C ALA A 134 -1.34 -8.00 11.87
N ALA A 135 -2.58 -7.55 11.99
CA ALA A 135 -3.63 -7.82 11.01
C ALA A 135 -3.24 -7.32 9.61
N TYR A 136 -2.67 -6.12 9.51
CA TYR A 136 -2.17 -5.57 8.25
C TYR A 136 -1.02 -6.40 7.66
N VAL A 137 0.00 -6.71 8.47
CA VAL A 137 1.17 -7.48 8.00
C VAL A 137 0.79 -8.90 7.58
N LEU A 138 -0.02 -9.59 8.39
CA LEU A 138 -0.47 -10.95 8.10
C LEU A 138 -1.39 -10.99 6.87
N SER A 139 -2.23 -9.97 6.68
CA SER A 139 -3.08 -9.88 5.48
C SER A 139 -2.27 -9.60 4.21
N THR A 140 -1.11 -8.95 4.30
CA THR A 140 -0.24 -8.74 3.13
C THR A 140 0.30 -10.06 2.57
N ILE A 141 0.41 -11.13 3.37
CA ILE A 141 0.93 -12.42 2.90
C ILE A 141 0.00 -13.11 1.88
N PRO A 142 -1.32 -13.25 2.10
CA PRO A 142 -2.21 -13.83 1.09
C PRO A 142 -2.72 -12.82 0.05
N PHE A 143 -2.73 -11.52 0.37
CA PHE A 143 -3.36 -10.52 -0.50
C PHE A 143 -2.39 -9.57 -1.19
N GLY A 144 -1.15 -9.42 -0.71
CA GLY A 144 -0.12 -8.60 -1.33
C GLY A 144 -0.42 -7.11 -1.39
N PHE A 145 -0.10 -6.49 -2.54
CA PHE A 145 -0.07 -5.04 -2.70
C PHE A 145 -1.34 -4.23 -2.36
N PRO A 146 -2.58 -4.73 -2.57
CA PRO A 146 -3.79 -3.98 -2.25
C PRO A 146 -3.85 -3.57 -0.77
N ILE A 147 -3.30 -4.38 0.13
CA ILE A 147 -3.32 -4.14 1.59
C ILE A 147 -2.53 -2.89 1.96
N TRP A 148 -1.25 -2.82 1.57
CA TRP A 148 -0.43 -1.66 1.93
C TRP A 148 -0.83 -0.40 1.14
N LYS A 149 -1.37 -0.57 -0.08
CA LYS A 149 -1.90 0.54 -0.88
C LYS A 149 -3.12 1.18 -0.21
N ASP A 150 -4.06 0.38 0.29
CA ASP A 150 -5.19 0.88 1.06
C ASP A 150 -4.73 1.58 2.35
N LEU A 151 -3.82 0.94 3.11
CA LEU A 151 -3.26 1.54 4.32
C LEU A 151 -2.64 2.93 4.05
N ARG A 152 -1.88 3.09 2.97
CA ARG A 152 -1.34 4.40 2.55
C ARG A 152 -2.44 5.42 2.28
N LYS A 153 -3.47 5.04 1.52
CA LYS A 153 -4.60 5.94 1.22
C LYS A 153 -5.30 6.39 2.51
N ARG A 154 -5.51 5.46 3.45
CA ARG A 154 -6.14 5.76 4.76
C ARG A 154 -5.29 6.70 5.60
N ILE A 155 -3.97 6.50 5.62
CA ILE A 155 -3.03 7.40 6.29
C ILE A 155 -3.14 8.81 5.69
N GLN A 156 -3.18 8.94 4.37
CA GLN A 156 -3.31 10.22 3.69
C GLN A 156 -4.66 10.89 4.01
N ALA A 157 -5.77 10.13 3.96
CA ALA A 157 -7.09 10.63 4.31
C ALA A 157 -7.15 11.12 5.76
N ALA A 158 -6.61 10.35 6.70
CA ALA A 158 -6.55 10.74 8.11
C ALA A 158 -5.66 11.99 8.35
N ARG A 159 -4.58 12.17 7.57
CA ARG A 159 -3.78 13.40 7.61
C ARG A 159 -4.60 14.61 7.18
N ILE A 160 -5.31 14.51 6.06
CA ILE A 160 -6.12 15.62 5.53
C ILE A 160 -7.23 15.99 6.51
N ASP A 161 -7.93 14.99 7.04
CA ASP A 161 -9.00 15.19 8.04
C ASP A 161 -8.48 15.85 9.33
N SER A 162 -7.27 15.49 9.78
CA SER A 162 -6.66 16.12 10.97
C SER A 162 -6.37 17.61 10.78
N VAL A 163 -6.04 18.05 9.56
CA VAL A 163 -5.83 19.48 9.26
C VAL A 163 -7.15 20.23 9.23
N MET A 164 -8.17 19.66 8.59
CA MET A 164 -9.48 20.29 8.48
C MET A 164 -10.16 20.54 9.83
N LYS A 165 -9.79 19.77 10.86
CA LYS A 165 -10.34 19.92 12.21
C LYS A 165 -9.65 20.98 13.08
N VAL A 166 -8.50 21.48 12.66
CA VAL A 166 -7.73 22.51 13.39
C VAL A 166 -8.11 23.92 12.92
N GLU A 167 -8.84 24.04 11.81
CA GLU A 167 -9.50 25.28 11.37
C GLU A 167 -10.87 25.44 12.01
#